data_AF-A0A937TT58-F1
#
_entry.id   AF-A0A937TT58-F1
#
_cell.length_a   1.000
_cell.length_b   1.000
_cell.length_c   1.000
_cell.angle_alpha   90.00
_cell.angle_beta   90.00
_cell.angle_gamma   90.00
#
_symmetry.space_group_name_H-M   'P 1'
#
loop_
_entity.id
_entity.type
_entity.pdbx_description
1 polymer ?
#
loop_
_entity_poly.entity_id
_entity_poly.type
_entity_poly.pdbx_seq_one_letter_code
_entity_poly.pdbx_strand_id
1 'polypeptide(L)'
;QHVHGIDKCLWALGDKPPIKAWAAGGRQVRTDSKFGNIYDHQAVVYEFERGLKMVAIHRQQAGCYREYTETLVGTKGTCELHKGVITGENPWKFSLRDDRKAPTRKRSGPAEYHNMHQIEQDVFFRTIRDGRLFNAGDYMCRSTLAGVMGRMASYTGREITWEQMQQSQEDLSPKRYAFDAEPPILPGPDGTYPVAVPGLTKFV
;
A
#
# COMPACT_ATOMS: atom_id res chain seq x y z
N GLN A 1 5.27 -4.47 -1.15
CA GLN A 1 4.39 -5.17 -0.19
C GLN A 1 3.53 -4.19 0.62
N HIS A 2 4.09 -3.13 1.20
CA HIS A 2 3.30 -2.25 2.07
C HIS A 2 2.08 -1.59 1.40
N VAL A 3 2.19 -1.25 0.11
CA VAL A 3 1.08 -0.69 -0.68
C VAL A 3 -0.18 -1.58 -0.71
N HIS A 4 -0.06 -2.91 -0.60
CA HIS A 4 -1.23 -3.79 -0.57
C HIS A 4 -2.07 -3.60 0.70
N GLY A 5 -1.41 -3.35 1.84
CA GLY A 5 -2.10 -3.06 3.10
C GLY A 5 -2.76 -1.67 3.06
N ILE A 6 -2.06 -0.68 2.49
CA ILE A 6 -2.61 0.66 2.26
C ILE A 6 -3.85 0.59 1.38
N ASP A 7 -3.77 -0.11 0.24
CA ASP A 7 -4.87 -0.28 -0.71
C ASP A 7 -6.11 -0.92 -0.06
N LYS A 8 -5.93 -2.04 0.66
CA LYS A 8 -7.02 -2.70 1.41
C LYS A 8 -7.67 -1.79 2.45
N CYS A 9 -6.88 -0.98 3.16
CA CYS A 9 -7.42 -0.04 4.13
C CYS A 9 -8.14 1.13 3.46
N LEU A 10 -7.64 1.64 2.33
CA LEU A 10 -8.32 2.67 1.55
C LEU A 10 -9.67 2.17 1.01
N TRP A 11 -9.71 0.95 0.47
CA TRP A 11 -10.94 0.29 0.06
C TRP A 11 -11.96 0.24 1.20
N ALA A 12 -11.54 -0.18 2.40
CA ALA A 12 -12.43 -0.24 3.55
C ALA A 12 -12.89 1.14 4.06
N LEU A 13 -12.14 2.19 3.73
CA LEU A 13 -12.49 3.59 3.99
C LEU A 13 -13.23 4.25 2.81
N GLY A 14 -13.66 3.47 1.82
CA GLY A 14 -14.45 3.92 0.67
C GLY A 14 -13.64 4.59 -0.43
N ASP A 15 -12.38 4.16 -0.62
CA ASP A 15 -11.46 4.64 -1.67
C ASP A 15 -11.23 6.15 -1.67
N LYS A 16 -11.41 6.77 -0.50
CA LYS A 16 -11.13 8.17 -0.26
C LYS A 16 -9.65 8.35 0.07
N PRO A 17 -8.97 9.33 -0.52
CA PRO A 17 -7.60 9.65 -0.13
C PRO A 17 -7.56 10.20 1.30
N PRO A 18 -6.42 10.07 2.00
CA PRO A 18 -6.19 10.80 3.24
C PRO A 18 -6.18 12.31 2.97
N ILE A 19 -6.47 13.14 3.96
CA ILE A 19 -6.35 14.59 3.85
C ILE A 19 -4.88 15.03 4.04
N LYS A 20 -4.12 14.30 4.86
CA LYS A 20 -2.70 14.54 5.12
C LYS A 20 -1.99 13.31 5.69
N ALA A 21 -0.67 13.31 5.65
CA ALA A 21 0.17 12.27 6.23
C ALA A 21 1.46 12.84 6.82
N TRP A 22 1.97 12.19 7.86
CA TRP A 22 3.31 12.41 8.42
C TRP A 22 3.90 11.06 8.82
N ALA A 23 5.23 10.98 8.91
CA ALA A 23 5.88 9.71 9.17
C ALA A 23 7.22 9.85 9.89
N ALA A 24 7.60 8.77 10.56
CA ALA A 24 8.96 8.50 10.98
C ALA A 24 9.50 7.31 10.19
N GLY A 25 10.79 7.33 9.85
CA GLY A 25 11.43 6.20 9.16
C GLY A 25 12.91 6.42 8.97
N GLY A 26 13.59 5.38 8.49
CA GLY A 26 15.02 5.41 8.23
C GLY A 26 15.54 4.10 7.67
N ARG A 27 16.86 3.96 7.68
CA ARG A 27 17.56 2.70 7.42
C ARG A 27 18.54 2.41 8.53
N GLN A 28 18.65 1.15 8.93
CA GLN A 28 19.62 0.68 9.93
C GLN A 28 20.46 -0.49 9.42
N VAL A 29 19.88 -1.43 8.67
CA VAL A 29 20.57 -2.65 8.20
C VAL A 29 20.75 -2.68 6.69
N ARG A 30 19.94 -1.92 5.94
CA ARG A 30 20.09 -1.81 4.49
C ARG A 30 21.07 -0.71 4.09
N THR A 31 22.26 -0.68 4.71
CA THR A 31 23.24 0.40 4.53
C THR A 31 24.18 0.18 3.35
N ASP A 32 24.40 -1.07 2.91
CA ASP A 32 25.24 -1.40 1.75
C ASP A 32 24.77 -0.77 0.44
N SER A 33 25.71 -0.52 -0.49
CA SER A 33 25.45 0.06 -1.82
C SER A 33 24.42 -0.73 -2.65
N LYS A 34 24.37 -2.05 -2.51
CA LYS A 34 23.39 -2.93 -3.20
C LYS A 34 21.92 -2.61 -2.88
N PHE A 35 21.66 -1.88 -1.80
CA PHE A 35 20.30 -1.48 -1.40
C PHE A 35 19.91 -0.11 -1.94
N GLY A 36 20.81 0.61 -2.62
CA GLY A 36 20.54 1.94 -3.13
C GLY A 36 20.28 2.95 -2.00
N ASN A 37 19.30 3.82 -2.22
CA ASN A 37 18.94 4.94 -1.35
C ASN A 37 17.65 4.73 -0.52
N ILE A 38 17.18 3.50 -0.37
CA ILE A 38 15.90 3.23 0.31
C ILE A 38 16.04 3.18 1.83
N TYR A 39 14.92 3.47 2.51
CA TYR A 39 14.70 3.15 3.92
C TYR A 39 14.37 1.66 4.10
N ASP A 40 14.64 1.12 5.29
CA ASP A 40 14.26 -0.26 5.67
C ASP A 40 13.11 -0.32 6.69
N HIS A 41 12.67 0.82 7.22
CA HIS A 41 11.48 0.91 8.06
C HIS A 41 10.81 2.28 7.94
N GLN A 42 9.48 2.29 8.01
CA GLN A 42 8.66 3.50 8.11
C GLN A 42 7.43 3.22 8.97
N ALA A 43 6.99 4.24 9.70
CA ALA A 43 5.72 4.33 10.40
C ALA A 43 5.03 5.61 9.93
N VAL A 44 4.01 5.45 9.09
CA VAL A 44 3.26 6.54 8.47
C VAL A 44 1.91 6.64 9.14
N VAL A 45 1.51 7.85 9.52
CA VAL A 45 0.14 8.15 9.91
C VAL A 45 -0.53 8.88 8.77
N TYR A 46 -1.63 8.33 8.29
CA TYR A 46 -2.53 8.97 7.35
C TYR A 46 -3.77 9.42 8.10
N GLU A 47 -4.12 10.70 7.99
CA GLU A 47 -5.32 11.26 8.58
C GLU A 47 -6.37 11.47 7.51
N PHE A 48 -7.63 11.18 7.84
CA PHE A 48 -8.80 11.33 7.01
C PHE A 48 -9.78 12.31 7.66
N GLU A 49 -10.87 12.62 6.95
CA GLU A 49 -11.95 13.43 7.51
C GLU A 49 -12.42 12.91 8.88
N ARG A 50 -12.89 13.84 9.72
CA ARG A 50 -13.42 13.53 11.07
C ARG A 50 -12.40 12.90 12.02
N GLY A 51 -11.10 13.06 11.75
CA GLY A 51 -10.02 12.65 12.64
C GLY A 51 -9.72 11.15 12.62
N LEU A 52 -10.28 10.40 11.66
CA LEU A 52 -9.93 8.99 11.46
C LEU A 52 -8.46 8.89 11.04
N LYS A 53 -7.75 7.91 11.61
CA LYS A 53 -6.33 7.69 11.31
C LYS A 53 -6.09 6.24 10.88
N MET A 54 -5.27 6.10 9.85
CA MET A 54 -4.65 4.83 9.48
C MET A 54 -3.17 4.91 9.82
N VAL A 55 -2.67 3.94 10.58
CA VAL A 55 -1.24 3.83 10.92
C VAL A 55 -0.66 2.68 10.12
N ALA A 56 0.25 3.00 9.21
CA ALA A 56 0.88 2.04 8.32
C ALA A 56 2.34 1.87 8.73
N ILE A 57 2.68 0.70 9.29
CA ILE A 57 4.03 0.38 9.74
C ILE A 57 4.60 -0.71 8.85
N HIS A 58 5.84 -0.55 8.41
CA HIS A 58 6.59 -1.63 7.77
C HIS A 58 8.03 -1.66 8.19
N ARG A 59 8.62 -2.85 8.05
CA ARG A 59 10.01 -3.14 8.34
C ARG A 59 10.53 -4.20 7.38
N GLN A 60 11.79 -4.04 6.97
CA GLN A 60 12.52 -4.96 6.10
C GLN A 60 13.86 -5.38 6.73
N GLN A 61 13.83 -5.66 8.04
CA GLN A 61 14.93 -6.15 8.85
C GLN A 61 14.70 -7.64 9.16
N ALA A 62 15.67 -8.50 8.85
CA ALA A 62 15.58 -9.93 9.11
C ALA A 62 15.71 -10.25 10.61
N GLY A 63 15.13 -11.36 11.06
CA GLY A 63 15.22 -11.82 12.46
C GLY A 63 14.30 -11.09 13.45
N CYS A 64 13.49 -10.12 13.01
CA CYS A 64 12.51 -9.45 13.85
C CYS A 64 11.15 -10.18 13.86
N TYR A 65 10.24 -9.76 14.75
CA TYR A 65 8.82 -10.15 14.74
C TYR A 65 8.24 -10.03 13.32
N ARG A 66 7.42 -11.00 12.89
CA ARG A 66 6.85 -11.02 11.54
C ARG A 66 5.34 -10.95 11.65
N GLU A 67 4.78 -9.92 11.05
CA GLU A 67 3.34 -9.78 10.93
C GLU A 67 3.01 -9.10 9.60
N TYR A 68 1.94 -9.57 9.00
CA TYR A 68 1.30 -8.98 7.84
C TYR A 68 -0.19 -9.00 8.11
N THR A 69 -0.71 -7.88 8.60
CA THR A 69 -2.11 -7.76 9.01
C THR A 69 -2.62 -6.36 8.71
N GLU A 70 -3.92 -6.27 8.45
CA GLU A 70 -4.66 -5.02 8.48
C GLU A 70 -5.76 -5.17 9.52
N THR A 71 -5.79 -4.25 10.48
CA THR A 71 -6.74 -4.27 11.59
C THR A 71 -7.55 -2.98 11.56
N LEU A 72 -8.87 -3.11 11.43
CA LEU A 72 -9.80 -1.99 11.40
C LEU A 72 -10.54 -1.96 12.73
N VAL A 73 -10.35 -0.88 13.48
CA VAL A 73 -10.95 -0.71 14.80
C VAL A 73 -12.07 0.33 14.70
N GLY A 74 -13.28 -0.08 15.06
CA GLY A 74 -14.46 0.78 15.15
C GLY A 74 -15.04 0.80 16.55
N THR A 75 -16.04 1.64 16.77
CA THR A 75 -16.69 1.78 18.09
C THR A 75 -17.47 0.55 18.53
N LYS A 76 -17.82 -0.34 17.59
CA LYS A 76 -18.67 -1.52 17.80
C LYS A 76 -17.94 -2.85 17.63
N GLY A 77 -16.66 -2.82 17.29
CA GLY A 77 -15.94 -4.03 16.95
C GLY A 77 -14.62 -3.79 16.24
N THR A 78 -13.92 -4.90 15.97
CA THR A 78 -12.64 -4.91 15.27
C THR A 78 -12.70 -5.93 14.14
N CYS A 79 -12.19 -5.56 12.96
CA CYS A 79 -11.98 -6.46 11.84
C CYS A 79 -10.48 -6.75 11.66
N GLU A 80 -10.10 -8.02 11.73
CA GLU A 80 -8.79 -8.49 11.30
C GLU A 80 -8.91 -8.99 9.86
N LEU A 81 -8.64 -8.09 8.90
CA LEU A 81 -9.04 -8.26 7.50
C LEU A 81 -8.39 -9.49 6.87
N HIS A 82 -7.09 -9.66 7.06
CA HIS A 82 -6.34 -10.81 6.52
C HIS A 82 -6.79 -12.15 7.13
N LYS A 83 -7.31 -12.15 8.36
CA LYS A 83 -7.85 -13.35 9.00
C LYS A 83 -9.32 -13.60 8.65
N GLY A 84 -9.99 -12.63 8.03
CA GLY A 84 -11.43 -12.69 7.73
C GLY A 84 -12.28 -12.76 9.00
N VAL A 85 -11.90 -12.07 10.07
CA VAL A 85 -12.58 -12.13 11.38
C VAL A 85 -13.06 -10.74 11.77
N ILE A 86 -14.29 -10.67 12.28
CA ILE A 86 -14.89 -9.51 12.92
C ILE A 86 -15.31 -9.91 14.34
N THR A 87 -14.91 -9.12 15.32
CA THR A 87 -15.30 -9.24 16.74
C THR A 87 -16.07 -7.99 17.18
N GLY A 88 -16.86 -8.08 18.26
CA GLY A 88 -17.65 -6.96 18.79
C GLY A 88 -19.15 -7.26 18.84
N GLU A 89 -19.98 -6.24 18.63
CA GLU A 89 -21.44 -6.35 18.70
C GLU A 89 -22.02 -7.33 17.66
N ASN A 90 -21.42 -7.39 16.48
CA ASN A 90 -21.84 -8.25 15.37
C ASN A 90 -20.68 -9.13 14.91
N PRO A 91 -20.32 -10.18 15.68
CA PRO A 91 -19.18 -11.02 15.36
C PRO A 91 -19.44 -11.83 14.08
N TRP A 92 -18.42 -11.93 13.24
CA TRP A 92 -18.47 -12.71 12.00
C TRP A 92 -17.10 -13.31 11.70
N LYS A 93 -17.08 -14.48 11.06
CA LYS A 93 -15.84 -15.11 10.63
C LYS A 93 -16.06 -15.76 9.27
N PHE A 94 -15.17 -15.43 8.34
CA PHE A 94 -15.17 -16.03 7.02
C PHE A 94 -15.01 -17.56 7.13
N SER A 95 -15.89 -18.28 6.45
CA SER A 95 -15.85 -19.72 6.31
C SER A 95 -16.33 -20.10 4.92
N LEU A 96 -15.50 -20.86 4.19
CA LEU A 96 -15.80 -21.34 2.84
C LEU A 96 -17.09 -22.17 2.75
N ARG A 97 -17.56 -22.72 3.87
CA ARG A 97 -18.77 -23.56 3.91
C ARG A 97 -20.05 -22.80 4.24
N ASP A 98 -19.94 -21.64 4.88
CA ASP A 98 -21.10 -20.99 5.53
C ASP A 98 -21.49 -19.64 4.93
N ASP A 99 -20.72 -19.10 3.99
CA ASP A 99 -21.06 -17.88 3.25
C ASP A 99 -22.14 -18.17 2.17
N ARG A 100 -23.34 -18.53 2.64
CA ARG A 100 -24.56 -18.84 1.86
C ARG A 100 -25.12 -17.62 1.09
N LYS A 101 -24.46 -16.46 1.16
CA LYS A 101 -24.78 -15.24 0.40
C LYS A 101 -23.84 -14.98 -0.77
N ALA A 102 -22.78 -15.76 -0.95
CA ALA A 102 -22.03 -15.74 -2.21
C ALA A 102 -22.98 -16.19 -3.34
N PRO A 103 -23.07 -15.48 -4.48
CA PRO A 103 -23.99 -15.86 -5.55
C PRO A 103 -23.62 -17.26 -6.02
N THR A 104 -24.46 -18.24 -5.64
CA THR A 104 -24.37 -19.64 -6.01
C THR A 104 -24.73 -19.78 -7.49
N ARG A 105 -23.84 -19.31 -8.37
CA ARG A 105 -23.85 -19.78 -9.74
C ARG A 105 -23.12 -21.11 -9.73
N LYS A 106 -23.89 -22.20 -9.77
CA LYS A 106 -23.42 -23.57 -10.04
C LYS A 106 -22.33 -23.52 -11.12
N ARG A 107 -21.08 -23.54 -10.71
CA ARG A 107 -19.92 -23.88 -11.53
C ARG A 107 -19.37 -25.14 -10.90
N SER A 108 -19.57 -26.23 -11.63
CA SER A 108 -19.10 -27.58 -11.33
C SER A 108 -17.62 -27.58 -10.95
N GLY A 109 -17.34 -27.91 -9.69
CA GLY A 109 -16.03 -28.10 -9.08
C GLY A 109 -16.20 -28.17 -7.55
N PRO A 110 -15.30 -28.82 -6.79
CA PRO A 110 -15.34 -28.73 -5.34
C PRO A 110 -15.28 -27.25 -4.93
N ALA A 111 -15.84 -26.89 -3.78
CA ALA A 111 -15.81 -25.52 -3.25
C ALA A 111 -14.35 -25.08 -2.99
N GLU A 112 -13.63 -24.72 -4.04
CA GLU A 112 -12.21 -24.44 -4.02
C GLU A 112 -12.02 -22.96 -3.72
N TYR A 113 -11.25 -22.71 -2.66
CA TYR A 113 -10.63 -21.43 -2.42
C TYR A 113 -9.81 -21.06 -3.67
N HIS A 114 -10.36 -20.21 -4.54
CA HIS A 114 -9.59 -19.68 -5.64
C HIS A 114 -8.58 -18.70 -5.07
N ASN A 115 -7.29 -18.96 -5.32
CA ASN A 115 -6.22 -18.01 -5.06
C ASN A 115 -6.63 -16.62 -5.58
N MET A 116 -6.43 -15.56 -4.79
CA MET A 116 -6.76 -14.18 -5.18
C MET A 116 -6.22 -13.82 -6.57
N HIS A 117 -5.03 -14.29 -6.92
CA HIS A 117 -4.44 -14.08 -8.25
C HIS A 117 -5.26 -14.73 -9.36
N GLN A 118 -5.82 -15.92 -9.13
CA GLN A 118 -6.68 -16.60 -10.10
C GLN A 118 -8.02 -15.89 -10.26
N ILE A 119 -8.61 -15.41 -9.16
CA ILE A 119 -9.85 -14.64 -9.20
C ILE A 119 -9.66 -13.37 -10.05
N GLU A 120 -8.57 -12.63 -9.83
CA GLU A 120 -8.24 -11.45 -10.63
C GLU A 120 -8.07 -11.79 -12.12
N GLN A 121 -7.38 -12.89 -12.44
CA GLN A 121 -7.25 -13.35 -13.84
C GLN A 121 -8.60 -13.73 -14.46
N ASP A 122 -9.45 -14.44 -13.73
CA ASP A 122 -10.79 -14.82 -14.18
C ASP A 122 -11.67 -13.59 -14.46
N VAL A 123 -11.59 -12.56 -13.60
CA VAL A 123 -12.27 -11.28 -13.80
C VAL A 123 -11.73 -10.57 -15.04
N PHE A 124 -10.40 -10.50 -15.18
CA PHE A 124 -9.74 -9.85 -16.31
C PHE A 124 -10.13 -10.50 -17.65
N PHE A 125 -9.97 -11.82 -17.79
CA PHE A 125 -10.31 -12.50 -19.04
C PHE A 125 -11.81 -12.47 -19.35
N ARG A 126 -12.66 -12.55 -18.32
CA ARG A 126 -14.12 -12.46 -18.51
C ARG A 126 -14.52 -11.07 -19.02
N THR A 127 -14.00 -10.00 -18.43
CA THR A 127 -14.38 -8.62 -18.81
C THR A 127 -13.96 -8.28 -20.24
N ILE A 128 -12.84 -8.82 -20.71
CA ILE A 128 -12.42 -8.75 -22.12
C ILE A 128 -13.41 -9.51 -23.03
N ARG A 129 -13.72 -10.76 -22.71
CA ARG A 129 -14.59 -11.62 -23.54
C ARG A 129 -16.04 -11.13 -23.59
N ASP A 130 -16.54 -10.60 -22.48
CA ASP A 130 -17.92 -10.12 -22.35
C ASP A 130 -18.08 -8.67 -22.86
N GLY A 131 -17.00 -8.00 -23.25
CA GLY A 131 -17.00 -6.60 -23.69
C GLY A 131 -17.36 -5.58 -22.58
N ARG A 132 -17.37 -6.00 -21.31
CA ARG A 132 -17.67 -5.17 -20.15
C ARG A 132 -16.39 -4.92 -19.36
N LEU A 133 -15.63 -3.93 -19.79
CA LEU A 133 -14.35 -3.59 -19.17
C LEU A 133 -14.54 -3.20 -17.69
N PHE A 134 -13.78 -3.86 -16.82
CA PHE A 134 -13.59 -3.42 -15.44
C PHE A 134 -12.39 -2.49 -15.39
N ASN A 135 -12.58 -1.26 -14.88
CA ASN A 135 -11.52 -0.27 -14.80
C ASN A 135 -11.20 0.01 -13.32
N ALA A 136 -10.01 -0.42 -12.90
CA ALA A 136 -9.47 -0.19 -11.56
C ALA A 136 -8.57 1.06 -11.45
N GLY A 137 -8.36 1.78 -12.56
CA GLY A 137 -7.30 2.78 -12.68
C GLY A 137 -7.38 3.91 -11.66
N ASP A 138 -8.58 4.43 -11.39
CA ASP A 138 -8.76 5.57 -10.48
C ASP A 138 -8.34 5.22 -9.03
N TYR A 139 -8.91 4.15 -8.44
CA TYR A 139 -8.55 3.77 -7.07
C TYR A 139 -7.12 3.21 -6.99
N MET A 140 -6.64 2.47 -8.01
CA MET A 140 -5.26 1.97 -8.05
C MET A 140 -4.24 3.12 -8.05
N CYS A 141 -4.48 4.17 -8.83
CA CYS A 141 -3.64 5.36 -8.85
C CYS A 141 -3.66 6.08 -7.49
N ARG A 142 -4.82 6.18 -6.84
CA ARG A 142 -4.93 6.76 -5.49
C ARG A 142 -4.17 5.97 -4.44
N SER A 143 -4.31 4.64 -4.40
CA SER A 143 -3.56 3.78 -3.49
C SER A 143 -2.06 3.86 -3.71
N THR A 144 -1.64 3.96 -4.97
CA THR A 144 -0.23 4.16 -5.33
C THR A 144 0.28 5.51 -4.83
N LEU A 145 -0.46 6.60 -5.09
CA LEU A 145 -0.12 7.94 -4.63
C LEU A 145 -0.10 8.05 -3.10
N ALA A 146 -0.99 7.37 -2.38
CA ALA A 146 -0.93 7.30 -0.92
C ALA A 146 0.36 6.62 -0.44
N GLY A 147 0.81 5.55 -1.11
CA GLY A 147 2.10 4.94 -0.84
C GLY A 147 3.29 5.88 -1.10
N VAL A 148 3.27 6.63 -2.20
CA VAL A 148 4.29 7.65 -2.51
C VAL A 148 4.28 8.79 -1.48
N MET A 149 3.10 9.26 -1.09
CA MET A 149 2.90 10.27 -0.05
C MET A 149 3.53 9.85 1.28
N GLY A 150 3.34 8.59 1.69
CA GLY A 150 3.98 8.05 2.88
C GLY A 150 5.50 8.04 2.80
N ARG A 151 6.08 7.66 1.64
CA ARG A 151 7.53 7.76 1.39
C ARG A 151 7.99 9.22 1.52
N MET A 152 7.34 10.14 0.82
CA MET A 152 7.73 11.57 0.83
C MET A 152 7.65 12.16 2.24
N ALA A 153 6.60 11.84 3.00
CA ALA A 153 6.45 12.28 4.38
C ALA A 153 7.60 11.74 5.25
N SER A 154 7.96 10.47 5.07
CA SER A 154 9.05 9.84 5.81
C SER A 154 10.43 10.39 5.42
N TYR A 155 10.65 10.71 4.15
CA TYR A 155 11.95 11.16 3.64
C TYR A 155 12.21 12.63 3.97
N THR A 156 11.17 13.46 3.91
CA THR A 156 11.25 14.88 4.21
C THR A 156 11.09 15.19 5.69
N GLY A 157 10.42 14.32 6.45
CA GLY A 157 10.04 14.57 7.85
C GLY A 157 8.93 15.62 8.00
N ARG A 158 8.18 15.93 6.93
CA ARG A 158 7.10 16.91 6.93
C ARG A 158 5.73 16.26 7.02
N GLU A 159 4.77 17.03 7.55
CA GLU A 159 3.36 16.79 7.24
C GLU A 159 3.11 17.21 5.79
N ILE A 160 2.51 16.32 5.00
CA ILE A 160 2.18 16.53 3.59
C ILE A 160 0.68 16.41 3.46
N THR A 161 0.02 17.37 2.81
CA THR A 161 -1.41 17.28 2.47
C THR A 161 -1.62 16.53 1.16
N TRP A 162 -2.83 16.02 0.93
CA TRP A 162 -3.14 15.37 -0.34
C TRP A 162 -3.04 16.33 -1.54
N GLU A 163 -3.45 17.59 -1.38
CA GLU A 163 -3.21 18.64 -2.39
C GLU A 163 -1.72 18.76 -2.72
N GLN A 164 -0.87 18.87 -1.70
CA GLN A 164 0.59 19.00 -1.91
C GLN A 164 1.14 17.79 -2.64
N MET A 165 0.75 16.57 -2.24
CA MET A 165 1.15 15.34 -2.91
C MET A 165 0.79 15.35 -4.40
N GLN A 166 -0.44 15.73 -4.74
CA GLN A 166 -0.89 15.79 -6.14
C GLN A 166 -0.19 16.88 -6.96
N GLN A 167 0.36 17.90 -6.30
CA GLN A 167 1.07 19.01 -6.94
C GLN A 167 2.60 18.84 -6.93
N SER A 168 3.13 17.77 -6.34
CA SER A 168 4.56 17.48 -6.27
C SER A 168 5.19 17.47 -7.66
N GLN A 169 6.37 18.07 -7.77
CA GLN A 169 7.18 18.08 -8.99
C GLN A 169 8.35 17.09 -8.93
N GLU A 170 8.40 16.19 -7.94
CA GLU A 170 9.44 15.15 -7.85
C GLU A 170 9.31 14.18 -9.04
N ASP A 171 10.28 14.23 -9.95
CA ASP A 171 10.40 13.27 -11.07
C ASP A 171 11.52 12.27 -10.80
N LEU A 172 11.12 11.01 -10.60
CA LEU A 172 12.02 9.86 -10.42
C LEU A 172 11.98 8.91 -11.63
N SER A 173 11.48 9.37 -12.77
CA SER A 173 11.51 8.61 -14.00
C SER A 173 12.90 8.68 -14.66
N PRO A 174 13.34 7.63 -15.37
CA PRO A 174 14.50 7.74 -16.22
C PRO A 174 14.17 8.65 -17.41
N LYS A 175 15.16 9.41 -17.90
CA LYS A 175 14.99 10.29 -19.08
C LYS A 175 14.58 9.54 -20.36
N ARG A 176 14.89 8.24 -20.41
CA ARG A 176 14.57 7.32 -21.50
C ARG A 176 14.17 5.98 -20.93
N TYR A 177 13.17 5.32 -21.52
CA TYR A 177 12.77 3.97 -21.15
C TYR A 177 13.52 2.93 -22.00
N ALA A 178 14.69 2.49 -21.51
CA ALA A 178 15.49 1.46 -22.14
C ALA A 178 16.35 0.71 -21.12
N PHE A 179 16.83 -0.49 -21.46
CA PHE A 179 17.66 -1.30 -20.55
C PHE A 179 19.01 -0.67 -20.22
N ASP A 180 19.50 0.19 -21.10
CA ASP A 180 20.75 0.95 -20.98
C ASP A 180 20.52 2.39 -20.50
N ALA A 181 19.30 2.73 -20.07
CA ALA A 181 19.01 4.07 -19.57
C ALA A 181 19.61 4.28 -18.18
N GLU A 182 20.20 5.44 -17.98
CA GLU A 182 20.71 5.83 -16.66
C GLU A 182 19.53 6.05 -15.69
N PRO A 183 19.60 5.50 -14.47
CA PRO A 183 18.63 5.81 -13.44
C PRO A 183 18.78 7.27 -13.00
N PRO A 184 17.70 7.90 -12.50
CA PRO A 184 17.71 9.30 -12.10
C PRO A 184 18.63 9.58 -10.88
N ILE A 185 18.98 8.54 -10.13
CA ILE A 185 19.85 8.63 -8.95
C ILE A 185 20.98 7.62 -9.11
N LEU A 186 22.20 8.13 -9.12
CA LEU A 186 23.44 7.37 -9.22
C LEU A 186 24.18 7.35 -7.88
N PRO A 187 25.01 6.33 -7.62
CA PRO A 187 25.93 6.36 -6.49
C PRO A 187 27.01 7.42 -6.68
N GLY A 188 27.56 7.92 -5.57
CA GLY A 188 28.74 8.77 -5.56
C GLY A 188 30.04 8.00 -5.86
N PRO A 189 31.20 8.70 -5.85
CA PRO A 189 32.49 8.10 -6.18
C PRO A 189 32.92 6.92 -5.30
N ASP A 190 32.40 6.84 -4.07
CA ASP A 190 32.64 5.76 -3.11
C ASP A 190 31.64 4.60 -3.25
N GLY A 191 30.75 4.65 -4.25
CA GLY A 191 29.71 3.66 -4.50
C GLY A 191 28.49 3.79 -3.59
N THR A 192 28.40 4.84 -2.76
CA THR A 192 27.25 5.06 -1.87
C THR A 192 26.19 5.92 -2.53
N TYR A 193 24.90 5.62 -2.29
CA TYR A 193 23.82 6.41 -2.83
C TYR A 193 23.43 7.55 -1.88
N PRO A 194 22.99 8.71 -2.39
CA PRO A 194 22.43 9.77 -1.55
C PRO A 194 21.15 9.26 -0.88
N VAL A 195 21.13 9.28 0.45
CA VAL A 195 19.98 8.85 1.26
C VAL A 195 19.22 10.08 1.72
N ALA A 196 17.88 10.03 1.68
CA ALA A 196 17.06 11.07 2.27
C ALA A 196 17.36 11.20 3.78
N VAL A 197 17.44 12.44 4.26
CA VAL A 197 17.55 12.78 5.68
C VAL A 197 16.32 13.60 6.07
N PRO A 198 15.49 13.15 7.02
CA PRO A 198 14.32 13.91 7.46
C PRO A 198 14.74 15.27 8.04
N GLY A 199 13.99 16.32 7.75
CA GLY A 199 14.32 17.71 8.10
C GLY A 199 15.29 18.40 7.15
N LEU A 200 16.12 17.67 6.40
CA LEU A 200 17.03 18.23 5.39
C LEU A 200 16.48 18.06 3.97
N THR A 201 16.00 16.87 3.63
CA THR A 201 15.39 16.55 2.33
C THR A 201 14.17 17.43 2.12
N LYS A 202 14.11 18.11 0.98
CA LYS A 202 13.00 19.00 0.65
C LYS A 202 11.88 18.22 -0.02
N PHE A 203 10.65 18.63 0.30
CA PHE A 203 9.49 18.29 -0.53
C PHE A 203 9.56 19.15 -1.79
N VAL A 204 9.33 18.54 -2.96
CA VAL A 204 9.43 19.15 -4.29
C VAL A 204 8.14 18.89 -5.04
#